data_AF-A0A444XWX5-F1
#
_entry.id   AF-A0A444XWX5-F1
#
_cell.length_a   1.000
_cell.length_b   1.000
_cell.length_c   1.000
_cell.angle_alpha   90.00
_cell.angle_beta   90.00
_cell.angle_gamma   90.00
#
_symmetry.space_group_name_H-M   'P 1'
#
loop_
_entity.id
_entity.type
_entity.pdbx_description
1 polymer ?
#
loop_
_entity_poly.entity_id
_entity_poly.type
_entity_poly.pdbx_seq_one_letter_code
_entity_poly.pdbx_strand_id
1 'polypeptide(L)'
;MVLEISIEPSMITQVEAYDPTYRHYSYTVHANDQRILCINTTSSQTLSKWLTNLLKSTPKNTPVIVGVTAEHQFTKYTKRGVKDHGYDFISLCVGSHCLLYPLPGQADSYKAKQNPRPLCDFFANPRVIAVGMEIEKVKAKLEKHHGIELKKALDLRAMAEEGMKEVGQKVDLWRYNLDKLAKTVLGKHFDVERPEENLDWYDEDTSCCYYNVYTDEKTMFITIDTYLCHLIGFELHGMIHGHKAGKSQDSCKSKKKVNKKKNS
;
A
#
# COMPACT_ATOMS: atom_id res chain seq x y z
N MET A 1 -6.98 0.40 -22.84
CA MET A 1 -7.23 -0.74 -21.94
C MET A 1 -7.37 -0.15 -20.57
N VAL A 2 -8.59 -0.16 -20.08
CA VAL A 2 -8.93 0.30 -18.74
C VAL A 2 -8.74 -0.90 -17.81
N LEU A 3 -8.37 -0.66 -16.56
CA LEU A 3 -8.23 -1.71 -15.57
C LEU A 3 -9.64 -2.06 -15.09
N GLU A 4 -10.21 -3.12 -15.66
CA GLU A 4 -11.48 -3.67 -15.20
C GLU A 4 -11.23 -4.31 -13.84
N ILE A 5 -11.83 -3.72 -12.82
CA ILE A 5 -11.72 -4.17 -11.45
C ILE A 5 -13.00 -4.93 -11.16
N SER A 6 -12.85 -6.19 -10.77
CA SER A 6 -13.94 -6.97 -10.21
C SER A 6 -13.48 -7.57 -8.90
N ILE A 7 -14.39 -7.62 -7.94
CA ILE A 7 -14.23 -8.47 -6.77
C ILE A 7 -14.85 -9.78 -7.19
N GLU A 8 -14.05 -10.84 -7.27
CA GLU A 8 -14.61 -12.15 -7.04
C GLU A 8 -14.55 -12.33 -5.53
N PRO A 9 -15.70 -12.30 -4.81
CA PRO A 9 -15.73 -12.98 -3.54
C PRO A 9 -15.43 -14.42 -3.93
N SER A 10 -14.20 -14.88 -3.74
CA SER A 10 -13.86 -16.30 -3.73
C SER A 10 -14.52 -16.89 -2.49
N MET A 11 -15.85 -16.90 -2.56
CA MET A 11 -16.83 -17.01 -1.52
C MET A 11 -16.58 -16.03 -0.36
N ILE A 12 -17.60 -15.27 0.05
CA ILE A 12 -17.86 -15.17 1.50
C ILE A 12 -18.23 -16.60 1.94
N THR A 13 -17.28 -17.54 1.83
CA THR A 13 -17.14 -18.51 2.88
C THR A 13 -16.88 -17.59 4.06
N GLN A 14 -17.91 -17.40 4.88
CA GLN A 14 -17.70 -17.80 6.26
C GLN A 14 -16.83 -19.05 6.19
N VAL A 15 -15.51 -18.88 6.24
CA VAL A 15 -14.71 -19.95 6.77
C VAL A 15 -15.28 -20.00 8.17
N GLU A 16 -16.21 -20.94 8.38
CA GLU A 16 -16.68 -21.40 9.67
C GLU A 16 -15.51 -22.05 10.43
N ALA A 17 -14.32 -21.45 10.38
CA ALA A 17 -13.59 -21.21 11.60
C ALA A 17 -14.10 -19.86 12.12
N TYR A 18 -15.35 -19.85 12.63
CA TYR A 18 -15.68 -18.96 13.73
C TYR A 18 -14.77 -19.37 14.88
N ASP A 19 -13.52 -18.95 14.81
CA ASP A 19 -12.64 -18.97 15.95
C ASP A 19 -12.87 -17.63 16.64
N PRO A 20 -13.58 -17.61 17.80
CA PRO A 20 -13.80 -16.38 18.55
C PRO A 20 -12.48 -15.68 18.94
N THR A 21 -11.32 -16.32 18.73
CA THR A 21 -9.98 -15.73 18.90
C THR A 21 -9.34 -15.14 17.63
N TYR A 22 -9.80 -15.43 16.40
CA TYR A 22 -9.18 -14.99 15.13
C TYR A 22 -10.17 -14.34 14.14
N ARG A 23 -10.69 -13.15 14.48
CA ARG A 23 -11.54 -12.35 13.58
C ARG A 23 -10.76 -11.83 12.35
N HIS A 24 -10.76 -12.58 11.25
CA HIS A 24 -10.23 -12.16 9.95
C HIS A 24 -11.10 -12.65 8.79
N TYR A 25 -11.10 -11.89 7.69
CA TYR A 25 -11.82 -12.14 6.45
C TYR A 25 -10.83 -12.08 5.29
N SER A 26 -10.69 -13.17 4.54
CA SER A 26 -9.90 -13.18 3.30
C SER A 26 -10.79 -12.92 2.11
N TYR A 27 -10.30 -12.12 1.16
CA TYR A 27 -10.98 -11.84 -0.10
C TYR A 27 -9.95 -11.69 -1.22
N THR A 28 -10.41 -11.72 -2.47
CA THR A 28 -9.55 -11.55 -3.64
C THR A 28 -10.07 -10.39 -4.48
N VAL A 29 -9.19 -9.46 -4.83
CA VAL A 29 -9.51 -8.40 -5.80
C VAL A 29 -8.85 -8.77 -7.12
N HIS A 30 -9.64 -8.73 -8.19
CA HIS A 30 -9.17 -8.94 -9.55
C HIS A 30 -9.04 -7.59 -10.25
N ALA A 31 -7.87 -7.37 -10.83
CA ALA A 31 -7.51 -6.19 -11.59
C ALA A 31 -6.99 -6.66 -12.96
N ASN A 32 -7.89 -6.80 -13.94
CA ASN A 32 -7.62 -7.58 -15.17
C ASN A 32 -7.08 -8.98 -14.84
N ASP A 33 -5.91 -9.36 -15.40
CA ASP A 33 -5.23 -10.63 -15.16
C ASP A 33 -4.49 -10.70 -13.81
N GLN A 34 -4.50 -9.62 -13.03
CA GLN A 34 -3.82 -9.56 -11.73
C GLN A 34 -4.75 -10.01 -10.62
N ARG A 35 -4.27 -10.95 -9.81
CA ARG A 35 -4.96 -11.44 -8.63
C ARG A 35 -4.31 -10.89 -7.37
N ILE A 36 -5.06 -10.13 -6.57
CA ILE A 36 -4.61 -9.52 -5.32
C ILE A 36 -5.26 -10.26 -4.15
N LEU A 37 -4.43 -10.93 -3.35
CA LEU A 37 -4.86 -11.70 -2.17
C LEU A 37 -4.92 -10.79 -0.96
N CYS A 38 -6.10 -10.71 -0.34
CA CYS A 38 -6.37 -9.70 0.68
C CYS A 38 -6.84 -10.33 1.98
N ILE A 39 -6.43 -9.74 3.09
CA ILE A 39 -6.89 -10.13 4.44
C ILE A 39 -7.32 -8.88 5.19
N ASN A 40 -8.57 -8.85 5.64
CA ASN A 40 -9.05 -7.90 6.63
C ASN A 40 -9.02 -8.57 8.01
N THR A 41 -8.37 -7.98 9.01
CA THR A 41 -8.27 -8.61 10.33
C THR A 41 -8.35 -7.61 11.45
N THR A 42 -9.10 -7.93 12.50
CA THR A 42 -9.03 -7.22 13.79
C THR A 42 -8.13 -7.95 14.79
N SER A 43 -7.63 -9.15 14.45
CA SER A 43 -6.72 -9.92 15.29
C SER A 43 -5.27 -9.43 15.16
N SER A 44 -4.70 -8.95 16.27
CA SER A 44 -3.28 -8.61 16.39
C SER A 44 -2.37 -9.82 16.14
N GLN A 45 -2.83 -11.04 16.44
CA GLN A 45 -2.07 -12.26 16.18
C GLN A 45 -1.98 -12.56 14.69
N THR A 46 -3.12 -12.45 13.96
CA THR A 46 -3.14 -12.59 12.50
C THR A 46 -2.27 -11.54 11.83
N LEU A 47 -2.35 -10.28 12.28
CA LEU A 47 -1.49 -9.19 11.83
C LEU A 47 -0.01 -9.52 12.04
N SER A 48 0.37 -9.92 13.26
CA SER A 48 1.75 -10.29 13.60
C SER A 48 2.26 -11.44 12.73
N LYS A 49 1.44 -12.48 12.53
CA LYS A 49 1.78 -13.64 11.70
C LYS A 49 1.97 -13.23 10.24
N TRP A 50 1.08 -12.39 9.69
CA TRP A 50 1.17 -11.90 8.31
C TRP A 50 2.45 -11.10 8.09
N LEU A 51 2.74 -10.11 8.95
CA LEU A 51 3.95 -9.28 8.87
C LEU A 51 5.23 -10.11 9.04
N THR A 52 5.23 -11.07 9.97
CA THR A 52 6.37 -11.95 10.21
C THR A 52 6.63 -12.85 9.00
N ASN A 53 5.59 -13.43 8.41
CA ASN A 53 5.72 -14.28 7.22
C ASN A 53 6.21 -13.49 6.02
N LEU A 54 5.72 -12.26 5.86
CA LEU A 54 6.19 -11.32 4.84
C LEU A 54 7.70 -11.10 4.97
N LEU A 55 8.19 -10.70 6.15
CA LEU A 55 9.63 -10.48 6.39
C LEU A 55 10.48 -11.75 6.21
N LYS A 56 9.96 -12.93 6.54
CA LYS A 56 10.64 -14.22 6.35
C LYS A 56 10.73 -14.63 4.88
N SER A 57 9.71 -14.31 4.10
CA SER A 57 9.66 -14.61 2.67
C SER A 57 10.57 -13.73 1.83
N THR A 58 10.92 -12.53 2.32
CA THR A 58 11.83 -11.62 1.63
C THR A 58 13.31 -11.87 1.98
N PRO A 59 14.22 -11.99 0.98
CA PRO A 59 15.65 -12.23 1.23
C PRO A 59 16.28 -11.21 2.19
N LYS A 60 17.16 -11.67 3.10
CA LYS A 60 17.67 -10.89 4.26
C LYS A 60 18.25 -9.52 3.95
N ASN A 61 18.80 -9.31 2.75
CA ASN A 61 19.47 -8.08 2.33
C ASN A 61 18.66 -7.25 1.33
N THR A 62 17.39 -7.61 1.12
CA THR A 62 16.52 -6.91 0.19
C THR A 62 15.59 -5.97 0.96
N PRO A 63 15.48 -4.70 0.55
CA PRO A 63 14.45 -3.79 1.05
C PRO A 63 13.04 -4.36 0.82
N VAL A 64 12.15 -4.14 1.77
CA VAL A 64 10.75 -4.52 1.68
C VAL A 64 9.97 -3.23 1.41
N ILE A 65 9.54 -3.05 0.15
CA ILE A 65 8.71 -1.91 -0.24
C ILE A 65 7.25 -2.23 0.09
N VAL A 66 6.64 -1.42 0.94
CA VAL A 66 5.27 -1.62 1.43
C VAL A 66 4.41 -0.44 1.01
N GLY A 67 3.42 -0.68 0.16
CA GLY A 67 2.38 0.30 -0.11
C GLY A 67 1.56 0.54 1.16
N VAL A 68 1.32 1.79 1.51
CA VAL A 68 0.58 2.17 2.72
C VAL A 68 -0.49 3.20 2.36
N THR A 69 -1.72 2.90 2.75
CA THR A 69 -2.83 3.88 2.80
C THR A 69 -3.48 3.83 4.18
N ALA A 70 -3.98 4.97 4.64
CA ALA A 70 -4.71 5.08 5.90
C ALA A 70 -5.80 6.13 5.71
N GLU A 71 -7.03 5.80 6.10
CA GLU A 71 -8.18 6.68 5.86
C GLU A 71 -9.05 6.76 7.13
N HIS A 72 -9.96 7.73 7.10
CA HIS A 72 -10.99 7.90 8.11
C HIS A 72 -12.30 7.34 7.58
N GLN A 73 -13.14 6.92 8.52
CA GLN A 73 -14.52 6.57 8.24
C GLN A 73 -15.32 7.82 7.91
N PHE A 74 -15.22 8.85 8.76
CA PHE A 74 -15.97 10.10 8.61
C PHE A 74 -15.15 11.30 9.04
N THR A 75 -15.32 12.41 8.33
CA THR A 75 -14.83 13.71 8.82
C THR A 75 -15.69 14.16 10.00
N LYS A 76 -15.11 14.17 11.20
CA LYS A 76 -15.82 14.61 12.42
C LYS A 76 -15.80 16.12 12.52
N TYR A 77 -16.95 16.77 12.38
CA TYR A 77 -17.08 18.22 12.53
C TYR A 77 -17.44 18.59 13.98
N THR A 78 -16.89 19.70 14.45
CA THR A 78 -17.22 20.30 15.75
C THR A 78 -17.55 21.78 15.57
N LYS A 79 -18.09 22.41 16.62
CA LYS A 79 -18.32 23.88 16.65
C LYS A 79 -17.06 24.70 16.37
N ARG A 80 -15.85 24.11 16.49
CA ARG A 80 -14.56 24.76 16.24
C ARG A 80 -13.92 24.34 14.90
N GLY A 81 -14.67 23.67 14.03
CA GLY A 81 -14.18 23.13 12.75
C GLY A 81 -13.93 21.62 12.79
N VAL A 82 -13.15 21.13 11.83
CA VAL A 82 -12.83 19.70 11.69
C VAL A 82 -12.03 19.21 12.89
N LYS A 83 -12.52 18.15 13.54
CA LYS A 83 -11.83 17.50 14.67
C LYS A 83 -10.65 16.70 14.14
N ASP A 84 -9.48 17.00 14.66
CA ASP A 84 -8.32 16.16 14.47
C ASP A 84 -8.49 14.84 15.26
N HIS A 85 -8.59 13.74 14.52
CA HIS A 85 -8.75 12.39 15.06
C HIS A 85 -7.91 11.42 14.22
N GLY A 86 -7.45 10.33 14.85
CA GLY A 86 -6.63 9.32 14.18
C GLY A 86 -7.35 8.58 13.06
N TYR A 87 -6.58 7.94 12.19
CA TYR A 87 -7.11 7.04 11.15
C TYR A 87 -7.90 5.89 11.77
N ASP A 88 -8.94 5.43 11.08
CA ASP A 88 -9.79 4.34 11.55
C ASP A 88 -9.24 2.97 11.10
N PHE A 89 -8.40 2.95 10.06
CA PHE A 89 -7.70 1.75 9.59
C PHE A 89 -6.43 2.13 8.82
N ILE A 90 -5.59 1.13 8.63
CA ILE A 90 -4.39 1.14 7.79
C ILE A 90 -4.45 -0.06 6.85
N SER A 91 -4.13 0.17 5.59
CA SER A 91 -3.98 -0.87 4.58
C SER A 91 -2.52 -0.95 4.15
N LEU A 92 -2.01 -2.18 4.06
CA LEU A 92 -0.63 -2.50 3.70
C LEU A 92 -0.63 -3.40 2.48
N CYS A 93 0.28 -3.19 1.53
CA CYS A 93 0.44 -4.11 0.41
C CYS A 93 1.89 -4.36 0.03
N VAL A 94 2.22 -5.63 -0.22
CA VAL A 94 3.52 -6.09 -0.70
C VAL A 94 3.32 -7.17 -1.76
N GLY A 95 3.83 -6.93 -2.96
CA GLY A 95 3.50 -7.73 -4.13
C GLY A 95 2.00 -7.72 -4.37
N SER A 96 1.43 -8.91 -4.56
CA SER A 96 -0.01 -9.13 -4.71
C SER A 96 -0.69 -9.52 -3.38
N HIS A 97 -0.09 -9.23 -2.23
CA HIS A 97 -0.66 -9.51 -0.92
C HIS A 97 -0.95 -8.21 -0.18
N CYS A 98 -2.23 -7.93 0.06
CA CYS A 98 -2.65 -6.77 0.83
C CYS A 98 -3.31 -7.18 2.16
N LEU A 99 -3.20 -6.31 3.17
CA LEU A 99 -3.82 -6.49 4.48
C LEU A 99 -4.47 -5.18 4.92
N LEU A 100 -5.75 -5.26 5.28
CA LEU A 100 -6.50 -4.17 5.88
C LEU A 100 -6.61 -4.42 7.40
N TYR A 101 -6.21 -3.43 8.20
CA TYR A 101 -6.22 -3.52 9.65
C TYR A 101 -6.95 -2.32 10.27
N PRO A 102 -8.07 -2.54 10.98
CA PRO A 102 -8.74 -1.51 11.74
C PRO A 102 -7.87 -1.03 12.90
N LEU A 103 -7.65 0.27 12.98
CA LEU A 103 -6.88 0.87 14.06
C LEU A 103 -7.83 1.10 15.25
N PRO A 104 -7.52 0.54 16.44
CA PRO A 104 -8.38 0.71 17.59
C PRO A 104 -8.54 2.19 17.91
N GLY A 105 -9.80 2.66 17.94
CA GLY A 105 -10.11 4.06 18.19
C GLY A 105 -9.60 4.54 19.55
N GLN A 106 -9.22 5.82 19.62
CA GLN A 106 -8.86 6.50 20.87
C GLN A 106 -10.06 6.70 21.83
N ALA A 107 -11.27 6.36 21.39
CA ALA A 107 -12.52 6.61 22.10
C ALA A 107 -12.82 5.45 23.05
N ASP A 108 -12.02 5.33 24.09
CA ASP A 108 -12.44 4.86 25.41
C ASP A 108 -11.30 5.17 26.38
N SER A 109 -11.50 6.12 27.29
CA SER A 109 -10.53 6.50 28.34
C SER A 109 -10.12 5.32 29.24
N TYR A 110 -10.75 4.16 29.07
CA TYR A 110 -10.45 2.91 29.76
C TYR A 110 -9.49 1.98 29.00
N LYS A 111 -9.31 2.17 27.69
CA LYS A 111 -8.30 1.44 26.90
C LYS A 111 -7.14 2.39 26.64
N ALA A 112 -6.19 2.39 27.57
CA ALA A 112 -4.88 3.03 27.40
C ALA A 112 -4.34 2.76 25.99
N LYS A 113 -3.77 3.78 25.33
CA LYS A 113 -3.06 3.75 24.04
C LYS A 113 -2.51 2.35 23.70
N GLN A 114 -3.33 1.49 23.09
CA GLN A 114 -2.85 0.17 22.67
C GLN A 114 -2.21 0.38 21.31
N ASN A 115 -0.95 0.84 21.34
CA ASN A 115 -0.12 0.86 20.15
C ASN A 115 -0.14 -0.56 19.57
N PRO A 116 -0.49 -0.75 18.29
CA PRO A 116 -0.47 -2.06 17.68
C PRO A 116 0.98 -2.51 17.51
N ARG A 117 1.53 -3.13 18.56
CA ARG A 117 2.94 -3.54 18.66
C ARG A 117 3.45 -4.25 17.40
N PRO A 118 2.69 -5.16 16.73
CA PRO A 118 3.15 -5.75 15.48
C PRO A 118 3.45 -4.74 14.36
N LEU A 119 2.66 -3.66 14.23
CA LEU A 119 2.92 -2.60 13.25
C LEU A 119 4.14 -1.76 13.65
N CYS A 120 4.26 -1.42 14.94
CA CYS A 120 5.41 -0.68 15.45
C CYS A 120 6.73 -1.46 15.20
N ASP A 121 6.76 -2.74 15.54
CA ASP A 121 7.93 -3.61 15.36
C ASP A 121 8.26 -3.78 13.86
N PHE A 122 7.24 -3.90 13.01
CA PHE A 122 7.40 -4.02 11.56
C PHE A 122 8.01 -2.77 10.93
N PHE A 123 7.46 -1.58 11.21
CA PHE A 123 7.97 -0.33 10.67
C PHE A 123 9.27 0.16 11.34
N ALA A 124 9.60 -0.36 12.52
CA ALA A 124 10.91 -0.14 13.13
C ALA A 124 12.04 -0.89 12.41
N ASN A 125 11.72 -1.90 11.59
CA ASN A 125 12.70 -2.67 10.84
C ASN A 125 13.34 -1.80 9.73
N PRO A 126 14.66 -1.62 9.70
CA PRO A 126 15.34 -0.74 8.73
C PRO A 126 15.22 -1.21 7.28
N ARG A 127 14.81 -2.47 7.04
CA ARG A 127 14.55 -3.00 5.70
C ARG A 127 13.20 -2.58 5.15
N VAL A 128 12.24 -2.21 6.01
CA VAL A 128 10.90 -1.83 5.59
C VAL A 128 10.92 -0.38 5.12
N ILE A 129 10.38 -0.14 3.93
CA ILE A 129 10.20 1.18 3.34
C ILE A 129 8.71 1.34 3.05
N ALA A 130 8.05 2.21 3.82
CA ALA A 130 6.67 2.59 3.58
C ALA A 130 6.61 3.56 2.40
N VAL A 131 5.73 3.29 1.44
CA VAL A 131 5.50 4.17 0.28
C VAL A 131 4.01 4.48 0.17
N GLY A 132 3.68 5.73 -0.13
CA GLY A 132 2.30 6.15 -0.28
C GLY A 132 2.17 7.61 -0.71
N MET A 133 0.93 8.04 -0.94
CA MET A 133 0.62 9.43 -1.27
C MET A 133 0.58 10.27 0.00
N GLU A 134 1.24 11.43 -0.02
CA GLU A 134 1.29 12.37 1.10
C GLU A 134 1.73 11.70 2.41
N ILE A 135 2.68 10.76 2.28
CA ILE A 135 3.02 9.81 3.34
C ILE A 135 3.55 10.50 4.60
N GLU A 136 4.13 11.70 4.49
CA GLU A 136 4.57 12.47 5.66
C GLU A 136 3.40 12.92 6.54
N LYS A 137 2.26 13.29 5.93
CA LYS A 137 1.03 13.61 6.69
C LYS A 137 0.48 12.34 7.35
N VAL A 138 0.48 11.23 6.61
CA VAL A 138 0.03 9.93 7.12
C VAL A 138 0.90 9.49 8.30
N LYS A 139 2.22 9.56 8.15
CA LYS A 139 3.23 9.25 9.19
C LYS A 139 3.00 10.08 10.45
N ALA A 140 2.94 11.40 10.33
CA ALA A 140 2.77 12.30 11.48
C ALA A 140 1.47 11.98 12.26
N LYS A 141 0.40 11.64 11.53
CA LYS A 141 -0.90 11.34 12.12
C LYS A 141 -0.96 9.95 12.75
N LEU A 142 -0.35 8.94 12.11
CA LEU A 142 -0.19 7.60 12.68
C LEU A 142 0.65 7.62 13.96
N GLU A 143 1.74 8.37 13.99
CA GLU A 143 2.59 8.51 15.17
C GLU A 143 1.81 9.21 16.31
N LYS A 144 1.19 10.36 16.01
CA LYS A 144 0.45 11.16 16.98
C LYS A 144 -0.71 10.40 17.62
N HIS A 145 -1.51 9.70 16.81
CA HIS A 145 -2.75 9.10 17.29
C HIS A 145 -2.64 7.63 17.67
N HIS A 146 -1.73 6.90 17.04
CA HIS A 146 -1.63 5.44 17.17
C HIS A 146 -0.26 4.96 17.65
N GLY A 147 0.71 5.86 17.82
CA GLY A 147 2.08 5.50 18.24
C GLY A 147 2.82 4.64 17.21
N ILE A 148 2.38 4.67 15.95
CA ILE A 148 3.01 3.93 14.85
C ILE A 148 3.96 4.87 14.13
N GLU A 149 5.26 4.66 14.31
CA GLU A 149 6.30 5.43 13.65
C GLU A 149 6.71 4.75 12.33
N LEU A 150 6.47 5.41 11.20
CA LEU A 150 7.00 4.99 9.90
C LEU A 150 8.45 5.50 9.78
N LYS A 151 9.43 4.72 10.29
CA LYS A 151 10.84 5.15 10.35
C LYS A 151 11.42 5.51 8.99
N LYS A 152 11.05 4.75 7.96
CA LYS A 152 11.47 4.98 6.59
C LYS A 152 10.24 5.05 5.71
N ALA A 153 9.83 6.27 5.38
CA ALA A 153 8.69 6.57 4.54
C ALA A 153 9.17 7.37 3.31
N LEU A 154 8.65 7.06 2.13
CA LEU A 154 8.95 7.78 0.90
C LEU A 154 7.65 8.16 0.20
N ASP A 155 7.51 9.45 -0.11
CA ASP A 155 6.35 9.96 -0.82
C ASP A 155 6.45 9.61 -2.31
N LEU A 156 5.37 9.07 -2.88
CA LEU A 156 5.37 8.60 -4.26
C LEU A 156 5.55 9.73 -5.28
N ARG A 157 5.05 10.94 -5.03
CA ARG A 157 5.25 12.08 -5.94
C ARG A 157 6.72 12.48 -5.95
N ALA A 158 7.33 12.57 -4.77
CA ALA A 158 8.76 12.88 -4.64
C ALA A 158 9.64 11.80 -5.29
N MET A 159 9.32 10.51 -5.06
CA MET A 159 10.02 9.40 -5.71
C MET A 159 9.85 9.45 -7.24
N ALA A 160 8.66 9.80 -7.73
CA ALA A 160 8.41 9.86 -9.16
C ALA A 160 9.16 11.01 -9.82
N GLU A 161 9.26 12.17 -9.17
CA GLU A 161 10.10 13.27 -9.66
C GLU A 161 11.59 12.88 -9.73
N GLU A 162 12.11 12.12 -8.76
CA GLU A 162 13.49 11.62 -8.79
C GLU A 162 13.68 10.56 -9.88
N GLY A 163 12.81 9.56 -9.93
CA GLY A 163 12.88 8.47 -10.91
C GLY A 163 12.74 8.96 -12.35
N MET A 164 11.82 9.90 -12.62
CA MET A 164 11.62 10.45 -13.96
C MET A 164 12.80 11.29 -14.46
N LYS A 165 13.50 11.98 -13.54
CA LYS A 165 14.74 12.70 -13.88
C LYS A 165 15.83 11.74 -14.35
N GLU A 166 15.98 10.56 -13.73
CA GLU A 166 16.98 9.57 -14.14
C GLU A 166 16.73 9.05 -15.57
N VAL A 167 15.47 8.99 -16.01
CA VAL A 167 15.10 8.60 -17.40
C VAL A 167 14.94 9.79 -18.35
N GLY A 168 15.37 10.99 -17.95
CA GLY A 168 15.40 12.18 -18.80
C GLY A 168 14.04 12.85 -19.06
N GLN A 169 13.01 12.52 -18.28
CA GLN A 169 11.67 13.12 -18.38
C GLN A 169 11.46 14.16 -17.27
N LYS A 170 11.15 15.40 -17.65
CA LYS A 170 10.78 16.46 -16.70
C LYS A 170 9.27 16.60 -16.67
N VAL A 171 8.63 16.01 -15.66
CA VAL A 171 7.18 16.09 -15.45
C VAL A 171 6.93 16.71 -14.08
N ASP A 172 6.06 17.71 -14.02
CA ASP A 172 5.55 18.24 -12.74
C ASP A 172 4.46 17.29 -12.22
N LEU A 173 4.83 16.46 -11.25
CA LEU A 173 3.98 15.40 -10.69
C LEU A 173 3.31 15.81 -9.37
N TRP A 174 3.57 17.02 -8.87
CA TRP A 174 3.05 17.48 -7.59
C TRP A 174 1.50 17.49 -7.55
N ARG A 175 0.87 17.75 -8.70
CA ARG A 175 -0.60 17.82 -8.83
C ARG A 175 -1.26 16.48 -9.19
N TYR A 176 -0.48 15.40 -9.31
CA TYR A 176 -1.02 14.12 -9.77
C TYR A 176 -1.70 13.42 -8.59
N ASN A 177 -2.95 12.98 -8.81
CA ASN A 177 -3.57 12.02 -7.92
C ASN A 177 -2.95 10.62 -8.17
N LEU A 178 -3.33 9.65 -7.34
CA LEU A 178 -2.76 8.31 -7.40
C LEU A 178 -2.96 7.65 -8.77
N ASP A 179 -4.15 7.75 -9.37
CA ASP A 179 -4.43 7.14 -10.68
C ASP A 179 -3.60 7.73 -11.79
N LYS A 180 -3.48 9.07 -11.82
CA LYS A 180 -2.66 9.73 -12.84
C LYS A 180 -1.19 9.38 -12.65
N LEU A 181 -0.73 9.23 -11.40
CA LEU A 181 0.62 8.78 -11.11
C LEU A 181 0.83 7.32 -11.55
N ALA A 182 -0.12 6.43 -11.28
CA ALA A 182 -0.11 5.04 -11.72
C ALA A 182 -0.02 4.94 -13.25
N LYS A 183 -0.87 5.66 -13.98
CA LYS A 183 -0.82 5.72 -15.46
C LYS A 183 0.52 6.20 -15.99
N THR A 184 1.14 7.16 -15.31
CA THR A 184 2.40 7.76 -15.74
C THR A 184 3.60 6.86 -15.44
N VAL A 185 3.64 6.20 -14.29
CA VAL A 185 4.76 5.35 -13.88
C VAL A 185 4.65 3.93 -14.44
N LEU A 186 3.46 3.32 -14.32
CA LEU A 186 3.21 1.92 -14.68
C LEU A 186 2.66 1.76 -16.10
N GLY A 187 2.15 2.85 -16.70
CA GLY A 187 1.63 2.88 -18.06
C GLY A 187 0.10 2.88 -18.15
N LYS A 188 -0.41 3.06 -19.39
CA LYS A 188 -1.84 3.32 -19.66
C LYS A 188 -2.82 2.21 -19.26
N HIS A 189 -2.34 1.01 -18.95
CA HIS A 189 -3.18 -0.12 -18.58
C HIS A 189 -3.59 -0.11 -17.10
N PHE A 190 -3.03 0.81 -16.30
CA PHE A 190 -3.40 1.06 -14.90
C PHE A 190 -4.43 2.20 -14.76
N ASP A 191 -5.41 2.26 -15.68
CA ASP A 191 -6.51 3.21 -15.58
C ASP A 191 -7.62 2.64 -14.71
N VAL A 192 -7.78 3.16 -13.49
CA VAL A 192 -8.79 2.71 -12.53
C VAL A 192 -10.08 3.48 -12.75
N GLU A 193 -11.16 2.79 -13.08
CA GLU A 193 -12.51 3.36 -13.04
C GLU A 193 -12.99 3.45 -11.59
N ARG A 194 -13.31 4.67 -11.16
CA ARG A 194 -13.82 4.94 -9.82
C ARG A 194 -15.29 5.35 -9.88
N PRO A 195 -16.10 5.03 -8.86
CA PRO A 195 -17.47 5.53 -8.76
C PRO A 195 -17.49 7.06 -8.71
N GLU A 196 -18.55 7.65 -9.27
CA GLU A 196 -18.76 9.10 -9.23
C GLU A 196 -19.12 9.59 -7.82
N GLU A 197 -19.82 8.75 -7.05
CA GLU A 197 -20.23 9.04 -5.68
C GLU A 197 -19.17 8.59 -4.66
N ASN A 198 -19.16 9.27 -3.50
CA ASN A 198 -18.29 8.87 -2.40
C ASN A 198 -18.79 7.56 -1.80
N LEU A 199 -17.87 6.59 -1.69
CA LEU A 199 -18.17 5.31 -1.06
C LEU A 199 -18.13 5.43 0.47
N ASP A 200 -19.20 4.97 1.11
CA ASP A 200 -19.30 4.80 2.56
C ASP A 200 -18.70 3.48 3.04
N TRP A 201 -18.23 3.48 4.28
CA TRP A 201 -17.61 2.30 4.90
C TRP A 201 -18.64 1.25 5.36
N TYR A 202 -19.88 1.64 5.61
CA TYR A 202 -20.94 0.75 6.10
C TYR A 202 -22.23 1.05 5.35
N ASP A 203 -23.01 -0.01 5.13
CA ASP A 203 -24.41 0.13 4.74
C ASP A 203 -25.22 0.62 5.96
N GLU A 204 -26.06 1.66 5.78
CA GLU A 204 -26.90 2.24 6.82
C GLU A 204 -27.79 1.18 7.49
N ASP A 205 -28.19 0.15 6.74
CA ASP A 205 -29.05 -0.94 7.21
C ASP A 205 -28.33 -1.95 8.14
N THR A 206 -26.98 -1.96 8.15
CA THR A 206 -26.16 -2.90 8.96
C THR A 206 -25.56 -2.23 10.21
N SER A 207 -26.04 -1.04 10.57
CA SER A 207 -25.56 -0.18 11.66
C SER A 207 -25.70 -0.79 13.08
N CYS A 208 -26.25 -2.01 13.22
CA CYS A 208 -26.35 -2.68 14.50
C CYS A 208 -25.07 -3.49 14.84
N CYS A 209 -24.31 -2.93 15.78
CA CYS A 209 -23.61 -3.69 16.81
C CYS A 209 -22.33 -4.46 16.41
N TYR A 210 -21.19 -3.97 16.92
CA TYR A 210 -19.95 -4.71 17.26
C TYR A 210 -19.13 -5.37 16.14
N TYR A 211 -19.61 -5.42 14.91
CA TYR A 211 -18.91 -6.04 13.79
C TYR A 211 -18.78 -5.02 12.67
N ASN A 212 -17.55 -4.55 12.46
CA ASN A 212 -17.24 -3.66 11.35
C ASN A 212 -17.32 -4.46 10.03
N VAL A 213 -18.52 -4.68 9.51
CA VAL A 213 -18.74 -5.24 8.17
C VAL A 213 -18.62 -4.09 7.19
N TYR A 214 -17.50 -4.03 6.49
CA TYR A 214 -17.23 -2.95 5.53
C TYR A 214 -18.00 -3.18 4.23
N THR A 215 -18.33 -2.11 3.51
CA THR A 215 -18.82 -2.26 2.13
C THR A 215 -17.71 -2.90 1.28
N ASP A 216 -18.10 -3.86 0.44
CA ASP A 216 -17.18 -4.58 -0.44
C ASP A 216 -16.47 -3.59 -1.39
N GLU A 217 -17.19 -2.59 -1.89
CA GLU A 217 -16.66 -1.57 -2.81
C GLU A 217 -15.58 -0.70 -2.15
N LYS A 218 -15.81 -0.18 -0.93
CA LYS A 218 -14.80 0.65 -0.26
C LYS A 218 -13.56 -0.16 0.07
N THR A 219 -13.76 -1.40 0.51
CA THR A 219 -12.68 -2.36 0.80
C THR A 219 -11.86 -2.67 -0.46
N MET A 220 -12.51 -2.78 -1.61
CA MET A 220 -11.85 -2.95 -2.89
C MET A 220 -11.02 -1.73 -3.29
N PHE A 221 -11.61 -0.53 -3.31
CA PHE A 221 -10.87 0.65 -3.75
C PHE A 221 -9.70 1.00 -2.84
N ILE A 222 -9.83 0.81 -1.52
CA ILE A 222 -8.67 1.01 -0.65
C ILE A 222 -7.57 -0.01 -0.92
N THR A 223 -7.94 -1.28 -1.18
CA THR A 223 -6.98 -2.33 -1.53
C THR A 223 -6.23 -1.94 -2.80
N ILE A 224 -6.94 -1.43 -3.79
CA ILE A 224 -6.36 -0.99 -5.07
C ILE A 224 -5.46 0.22 -4.86
N ASP A 225 -5.88 1.19 -4.05
CA ASP A 225 -5.04 2.35 -3.73
C ASP A 225 -3.72 1.92 -3.07
N THR A 226 -3.79 0.99 -2.11
CA THR A 226 -2.60 0.44 -1.47
C THR A 226 -1.73 -0.37 -2.44
N TYR A 227 -2.35 -1.15 -3.30
CA TYR A 227 -1.67 -1.95 -4.31
C TYR A 227 -0.96 -1.07 -5.36
N LEU A 228 -1.63 -0.03 -5.85
CA LEU A 228 -1.03 0.97 -6.73
C LEU A 228 0.13 1.68 -6.02
N CYS A 229 -0.02 2.05 -4.75
CA CYS A 229 1.08 2.61 -3.98
C CYS A 229 2.31 1.68 -3.95
N HIS A 230 2.08 0.38 -3.73
CA HIS A 230 3.13 -0.63 -3.74
C HIS A 230 3.79 -0.74 -5.12
N LEU A 231 3.02 -0.92 -6.19
CA LEU A 231 3.55 -1.08 -7.55
C LEU A 231 4.36 0.14 -8.01
N ILE A 232 3.81 1.35 -7.83
CA ILE A 232 4.49 2.59 -8.20
C ILE A 232 5.78 2.73 -7.40
N GLY A 233 5.73 2.52 -6.08
CA GLY A 233 6.91 2.63 -5.23
C GLY A 233 7.97 1.58 -5.55
N PHE A 234 7.57 0.35 -5.90
CA PHE A 234 8.47 -0.72 -6.31
C PHE A 234 9.21 -0.36 -7.61
N GLU A 235 8.47 0.06 -8.64
CA GLU A 235 9.02 0.46 -9.94
C GLU A 235 9.99 1.64 -9.79
N LEU A 236 9.57 2.70 -9.10
CA LEU A 236 10.40 3.90 -8.88
C LEU A 236 11.64 3.60 -8.05
N HIS A 237 11.52 2.78 -7.01
CA HIS A 237 12.67 2.36 -6.22
C HIS A 237 13.69 1.61 -7.08
N GLY A 238 13.22 0.77 -8.00
CA GLY A 238 14.03 0.09 -9.02
C GLY A 238 14.74 1.06 -9.96
N MET A 239 14.04 2.08 -10.48
CA MET A 239 14.65 3.12 -11.33
C MET A 239 15.77 3.88 -10.61
N ILE A 240 15.52 4.33 -9.37
CA ILE A 240 16.45 5.16 -8.59
C ILE A 240 17.71 4.38 -8.16
N HIS A 241 17.56 3.11 -7.78
CA HIS A 241 18.65 2.32 -7.19
C HIS A 241 19.26 1.29 -8.15
N GLY A 242 18.50 0.80 -9.14
CA GLY A 242 18.99 -0.09 -10.18
C GLY A 242 20.04 0.57 -11.07
N HIS A 243 19.89 1.87 -11.36
CA HIS A 243 20.88 2.62 -12.13
C HIS A 243 22.18 2.90 -11.35
N LYS A 244 22.12 2.96 -10.01
CA LYS A 244 23.30 3.14 -9.14
C LYS A 244 24.21 1.90 -9.13
N ALA A 245 23.64 0.70 -9.28
CA ALA A 245 24.44 -0.53 -9.44
C ALA A 245 25.17 -0.60 -10.79
N GLY A 246 24.62 0.03 -11.84
CA GLY A 246 25.26 0.13 -13.17
C GLY A 246 26.38 1.16 -13.26
N LYS A 247 26.46 2.13 -12.34
CA LYS A 247 27.51 3.17 -12.32
C LYS A 247 28.84 2.72 -11.70
N SER A 248 28.97 1.46 -11.23
CA SER A 248 30.23 0.92 -10.71
C SER A 248 30.95 -0.08 -11.63
N GLN A 249 30.56 -0.19 -12.90
CA GLN A 249 31.28 -1.00 -13.91
C GLN A 249 31.50 -0.24 -15.22
N ASP A 250 32.24 0.86 -15.15
CA ASP A 250 33.01 1.33 -16.30
C ASP A 250 34.41 0.70 -16.25
N SER A 251 34.57 -0.46 -16.92
CA SER A 251 35.77 -0.79 -17.70
C SER A 251 35.67 -2.21 -18.30
N CYS A 252 35.13 -2.30 -19.51
CA CYS A 252 35.81 -3.06 -20.58
C CYS A 252 35.18 -2.77 -21.94
N LYS A 253 35.76 -1.79 -22.64
CA LYS A 253 35.63 -1.65 -24.09
C LYS A 253 36.24 -2.88 -24.75
N SER A 254 35.43 -3.82 -25.23
CA SER A 254 35.88 -4.80 -26.21
C SER A 254 35.60 -4.27 -27.63
N LYS A 255 36.67 -3.78 -28.25
CA LYS A 255 36.72 -3.42 -29.68
C LYS A 255 36.38 -4.66 -30.52
N LYS A 256 35.29 -4.62 -31.30
CA LYS A 256 35.04 -5.61 -32.37
C LYS A 256 36.09 -5.41 -33.48
N LYS A 257 37.02 -6.36 -33.61
CA LYS A 257 37.88 -6.51 -34.79
C LYS A 257 37.02 -6.96 -35.98
N VAL A 258 36.98 -6.16 -37.03
CA VAL A 258 36.46 -6.54 -38.34
C VAL A 258 37.50 -7.43 -39.03
N ASN A 259 37.20 -8.72 -39.20
CA ASN A 259 37.99 -9.61 -40.05
C ASN A 259 37.42 -9.59 -41.47
N LYS A 260 38.16 -8.93 -42.37
CA LYS A 260 37.93 -8.92 -43.82
C LYS A 260 38.54 -10.22 -44.39
N LYS A 261 37.70 -11.20 -44.74
CA LYS A 261 38.15 -12.37 -45.51
C LYS A 261 38.37 -11.97 -46.98
N LYS A 262 39.63 -11.99 -47.42
CA LYS A 262 40.02 -12.20 -48.82
C LYS A 262 40.11 -13.71 -49.05
N ASN A 263 39.64 -14.18 -50.20
CA ASN A 263 40.12 -15.33 -50.97
C ASN A 263 39.63 -15.02 -52.41
N SER A 264 40.54 -14.75 -53.35
CA SER A 264 41.22 -15.72 -54.23
C SER A 264 40.25 -16.48 -55.10
#